data_AF-A0A915IFE7-F1
#
_entry.id   AF-A0A915IFE7-F1
#
_cell.length_a   1.000
_cell.length_b   1.000
_cell.length_c   1.000
_cell.angle_alpha   90.00
_cell.angle_beta   90.00
_cell.angle_gamma   90.00
#
_symmetry.space_group_name_H-M   'P 1'
#
loop_
_entity.id
_entity.type
_entity.pdbx_description
1 polymer ?
#
loop_
_entity_poly.entity_id
_entity_poly.type
_entity_poly.pdbx_seq_one_letter_code
_entity_poly.pdbx_strand_id
1 'polypeptide(L)' 'SPRGASSNLVSPTESSLNSLELEAIAAVHELQFVVKDIFVSELLPRTSELIFLNVTTLEV' A
#
# COMPACT_ATOMS: atom_id res chain seq x y z
N SER A 1 9.74 21.82 -33.51
CA SER A 1 10.83 21.69 -32.50
C SER A 1 10.26 21.97 -31.11
N PRO A 2 10.72 21.30 -30.03
CA PRO A 2 10.16 20.01 -29.60
C PRO A 2 9.76 19.93 -28.10
N ARG A 3 9.04 18.84 -27.76
CA ARG A 3 9.04 18.07 -26.49
C ARG A 3 8.71 18.80 -25.17
N GLY A 4 7.52 18.50 -24.65
CA GLY A 4 7.18 18.54 -23.23
C GLY A 4 6.26 17.37 -22.87
N ALA A 5 6.74 16.14 -23.10
CA ALA A 5 6.06 14.94 -22.63
C ALA A 5 6.24 14.85 -21.12
N SER A 6 5.21 15.20 -20.36
CA SER A 6 5.07 14.84 -18.95
C SER A 6 3.74 14.13 -18.77
N SER A 7 3.52 13.09 -19.58
CA SER A 7 2.67 11.99 -19.14
C SER A 7 3.41 11.36 -17.97
N ASN A 8 2.95 11.62 -16.76
CA ASN A 8 3.37 10.91 -15.56
C ASN A 8 3.07 9.42 -15.84
N LEU A 9 4.07 8.69 -16.34
CA LEU A 9 4.01 7.26 -16.56
C LEU A 9 4.01 6.65 -15.16
N VAL A 10 2.84 6.62 -14.52
CA VAL A 10 2.59 5.68 -13.44
C VAL A 10 2.77 4.32 -14.11
N SER A 11 3.92 3.71 -13.86
CA SER A 11 4.21 2.36 -14.31
C SER A 11 3.03 1.49 -13.91
N PRO A 12 2.51 0.62 -14.79
CA PRO A 12 1.32 -0.20 -14.48
C PRO A 12 1.47 -0.96 -13.15
N THR A 13 2.69 -1.31 -12.78
CA THR A 13 3.08 -1.89 -11.50
C THR A 13 2.72 -1.00 -10.30
N GLU A 14 3.05 0.29 -10.31
CA GLU A 14 2.76 1.22 -9.19
C GLU A 14 1.26 1.41 -8.99
N SER A 15 0.48 1.50 -10.08
CA SER A 15 -0.97 1.61 -10.01
C SER A 15 -1.64 0.35 -9.42
N SER A 16 -1.16 -0.84 -9.77
CA SER A 16 -1.68 -2.10 -9.20
C SER A 16 -1.29 -2.26 -7.74
N LEU A 17 -0.06 -1.86 -7.40
CA LEU A 17 0.47 -1.85 -6.05
C LEU A 17 -0.33 -0.92 -5.12
N ASN A 18 -0.75 0.25 -5.61
CA ASN A 18 -1.61 1.19 -4.88
C ASN A 18 -3.02 0.63 -4.62
N SER A 19 -3.53 -0.22 -5.52
CA SER A 19 -4.85 -0.83 -5.35
C SER A 19 -4.85 -1.87 -4.23
N LEU A 20 -3.82 -2.73 -4.19
CA LEU A 20 -3.72 -3.80 -3.19
C LEU A 20 -3.48 -3.24 -1.77
N GLU A 21 -2.69 -2.18 -1.65
CA GLU A 21 -2.52 -1.48 -0.37
C GLU A 21 -3.83 -0.88 0.13
N LEU A 22 -4.58 -0.22 -0.76
CA LEU A 22 -5.84 0.41 -0.39
C LEU A 22 -6.86 -0.63 0.07
N GLU A 23 -6.94 -1.77 -0.62
CA GLU A 23 -7.80 -2.89 -0.24
C GLU A 23 -7.43 -3.44 1.15
N ALA A 24 -6.13 -3.64 1.40
CA ALA A 24 -5.67 -4.15 2.68
C ALA A 24 -5.89 -3.14 3.83
N ILE A 25 -5.71 -1.84 3.59
CA ILE A 25 -6.04 -0.79 4.55
C ILE A 25 -7.54 -0.76 4.84
N ALA A 26 -8.38 -0.88 3.81
CA ALA A 26 -9.83 -0.93 3.97
C ALA A 26 -10.28 -2.13 4.81
N ALA A 27 -9.69 -3.31 4.58
CA ALA A 27 -9.95 -4.51 5.37
C ALA A 27 -9.54 -4.33 6.84
N VAL A 28 -8.39 -3.70 7.11
CA VAL A 28 -7.92 -3.47 8.49
C VAL A 28 -8.72 -2.38 9.21
N HIS A 29 -9.28 -1.41 8.48
CA HIS A 29 -10.14 -0.39 9.06
C HIS A 29 -11.40 -0.98 9.74
N GLU A 30 -11.87 -2.15 9.34
CA GLU A 30 -12.94 -2.88 10.06
C GLU A 30 -12.54 -3.25 11.50
N LEU A 31 -11.23 -3.35 11.76
CA LEU A 31 -10.63 -3.68 13.05
C LEU A 31 -9.98 -2.46 13.72
N GLN A 32 -10.28 -1.23 13.25
CA GLN A 32 -9.67 0.02 13.73
C GLN A 32 -9.73 0.20 15.26
N PHE A 33 -10.70 -0.42 15.94
CA PHE A 33 -10.88 -0.30 17.39
C PHE A 33 -9.77 -0.99 18.21
N VAL A 34 -9.03 -1.92 17.61
CA VAL A 34 -7.93 -2.67 18.25
C VAL A 34 -6.57 -2.40 17.60
N VAL A 35 -6.52 -1.60 16.54
CA VAL A 35 -5.27 -1.31 15.82
C VAL A 35 -4.72 0.04 16.28
N LYS A 36 -3.47 0.03 16.73
CA LYS A 36 -2.70 1.22 17.11
C LYS A 36 -2.00 1.84 15.91
N ASP A 37 -1.39 1.01 15.07
CA ASP A 37 -0.58 1.45 13.93
C ASP A 37 -0.60 0.40 12.81
N ILE A 38 -0.56 0.86 11.56
CA ILE A 38 -0.51 0.02 10.36
C ILE A 38 0.35 0.68 9.29
N PHE A 39 1.27 -0.09 8.73
CA PHE A 39 2.11 0.35 7.62
C PHE A 39 2.61 -0.83 6.79
N VAL A 40 3.04 -0.54 5.57
CA VAL A 40 3.60 -1.54 4.65
C VAL A 40 5.04 -1.84 5.06
N SER A 41 5.40 -3.11 5.09
CA SER A 41 6.71 -3.55 5.52
C SER A 41 7.78 -3.17 4.49
N GLU A 42 8.75 -2.35 4.91
CA GLU A 42 9.91 -1.98 4.07
C GLU A 42 10.95 -3.10 3.96
N LEU A 43 10.89 -4.09 4.85
CA LEU A 43 11.88 -5.17 4.95
C LEU A 43 11.51 -6.41 4.13
N LEU A 44 10.25 -6.52 3.70
CA LEU A 44 9.75 -7.69 2.98
C LEU A 44 9.44 -7.35 1.52
N PRO A 45 9.64 -8.30 0.58
CA PRO A 45 9.38 -8.06 -0.83
C PRO A 45 7.92 -7.68 -1.08
N ARG A 46 7.72 -6.64 -1.88
CA ARG A 46 6.42 -6.18 -2.36
C ARG A 46 6.25 -6.53 -3.84
N THR A 47 5.15 -7.15 -4.20
CA THR A 47 4.78 -7.48 -5.58
C THR A 47 3.38 -6.98 -5.90
N SER A 48 3.00 -6.99 -7.18
CA SER A 48 1.67 -6.55 -7.64
C SER A 48 0.51 -7.38 -7.06
N GLU A 49 0.79 -8.56 -6.50
CA GLU A 49 -0.21 -9.50 -5.98
C GLU A 49 -0.03 -9.79 -4.47
N LEU A 50 1.09 -9.36 -3.88
CA LEU A 50 1.42 -9.63 -2.48
C LEU A 50 2.07 -8.42 -1.82
N ILE A 51 1.50 -7.99 -0.70
CA ILE A 51 2.08 -7.01 0.20
C ILE A 51 2.15 -7.57 1.62
N PHE A 52 3.15 -7.13 2.38
CA PHE A 52 3.25 -7.42 3.80
C PHE A 52 2.95 -6.16 4.60
N LEU A 53 2.08 -6.29 5.60
CA LEU A 53 1.71 -5.21 6.49
C LEU A 53 2.24 -5.52 7.90
N ASN A 54 2.77 -4.49 8.54
CA ASN A 54 3.05 -4.50 9.96
C ASN A 54 1.87 -3.85 10.67
N VAL A 55 1.25 -4.57 11.60
CA VAL A 55 0.11 -4.10 12.39
C VAL A 55 0.50 -4.17 13.85
N THR A 56 0.37 -3.03 14.53
CA THR A 56 0.49 -2.96 15.99
C THR A 56 -0.90 -2.85 16.57
N THR A 57 -1.27 -3.76 17.48
CA THR A 57 -2.56 -3.71 18.17
C THR A 57 -2.48 -2.93 19.48
N LEU A 58 -3.64 -2.63 20.06
CA LEU A 58 -3.80 -1.95 21.36
C LEU A 58 -3.79 -2.93 22.55
N GLU A 59 -3.49 -4.21 22.33
CA GLU A 59 -3.39 -5.18 23.44
C GLU A 59 -2.18 -4.82 24.33
N VAL A 60 -2.46 -4.68 25.64
CA VAL A 60 -1.52 -4.31 26.70
C VAL A 60 -1.25 -5.52 27.59
#